data_AF-A0A7R7VJC4-F1
#
_entry.id   AF-A0A7R7VJC4-F1
#
_cell.length_a   1.000
_cell.length_b   1.000
_cell.length_c   1.000
_cell.angle_alpha   90.00
_cell.angle_beta   90.00
_cell.angle_gamma   90.00
#
_symmetry.space_group_name_H-M   'P 1'
#
loop_
_entity.id
_entity.type
_entity.pdbx_description
1 polymer ?
#
loop_
_entity_poly.entity_id
_entity_poly.type
_entity_poly.pdbx_seq_one_letter_code
_entity_poly.pdbx_strand_id
1 'polypeptide(L)'
;MLLVEVVPHAQTNADTVKTTMGIFKSLGKSPVHIHQEIPGFVANRLKAALVNEDYSLVQRGIVFAEACAHTALSRTTITPLLVLCGRRQSELR
;
A
#
# COMPACT_ATOMS: atom_id res chain seq x y z
N MET A 1 12.40 1.81 -5.66
CA MET A 1 11.45 0.77 -6.12
C MET A 1 10.04 1.27 -5.92
N LEU A 2 9.15 1.09 -6.89
CA LEU A 2 7.74 1.47 -6.78
C LEU A 2 6.92 0.23 -6.38
N LEU A 3 6.29 0.28 -5.20
CA LEU A 3 5.40 -0.75 -4.70
C LEU A 3 4.03 -0.65 -5.38
N VAL A 4 3.47 -1.78 -5.79
CA VAL A 4 2.12 -1.84 -6.40
C VAL A 4 1.31 -2.91 -5.67
N GLU A 5 0.13 -2.58 -5.19
CA GLU A 5 -0.77 -3.56 -4.58
C GLU A 5 -1.81 -4.00 -5.61
N VAL A 6 -1.85 -5.31 -5.87
CA VAL A 6 -2.85 -5.93 -6.74
C VAL A 6 -3.87 -6.61 -5.83
N VAL A 7 -5.08 -6.05 -5.80
CA VAL A 7 -6.19 -6.53 -4.98
C VAL A 7 -7.25 -7.11 -5.92
N PRO A 8 -7.45 -8.44 -5.96
CA PRO A 8 -8.53 -9.04 -6.72
C PRO A 8 -9.87 -8.74 -6.04
N HIS A 9 -10.89 -8.53 -6.86
CA HIS A 9 -12.28 -8.56 -6.39
C HIS A 9 -12.78 -10.02 -6.37
N ALA A 10 -13.88 -10.30 -5.66
CA ALA A 10 -14.42 -11.67 -5.53
C ALA A 10 -14.71 -12.37 -6.87
N GLN A 11 -14.95 -11.59 -7.93
CA GLN A 11 -15.23 -12.09 -9.29
C GLN A 11 -13.99 -12.04 -10.22
N THR A 12 -12.83 -11.61 -9.72
CA THR A 12 -11.61 -11.50 -10.54
C THR A 12 -10.99 -12.88 -10.74
N ASN A 13 -10.77 -13.27 -12.01
CA ASN A 13 -10.10 -14.53 -12.32
C ASN A 13 -8.61 -14.49 -11.92
N ALA A 14 -8.09 -15.61 -11.41
CA ALA A 14 -6.69 -15.78 -11.03
C ALA A 14 -5.73 -15.49 -12.20
N ASP A 15 -6.13 -15.79 -13.44
CA ASP A 15 -5.32 -15.49 -14.64
C ASP A 15 -5.13 -13.98 -14.85
N THR A 16 -6.15 -13.18 -14.54
CA THR A 16 -6.08 -11.72 -14.62
C THR A 16 -5.06 -11.19 -13.61
N VAL A 17 -5.11 -11.66 -12.37
CA VAL A 17 -4.13 -11.29 -11.32
C VAL A 17 -2.72 -11.66 -11.76
N LYS A 18 -2.51 -12.90 -12.24
CA LYS A 18 -1.21 -13.37 -12.71
C LYS A 18 -0.66 -12.50 -13.85
N THR A 19 -1.52 -12.12 -14.79
CA THR A 19 -1.17 -11.23 -15.91
C THR A 19 -0.78 -9.83 -15.41
N THR A 20 -1.58 -9.24 -14.53
CA THR A 20 -1.30 -7.92 -13.93
C THR A 20 0.02 -7.91 -13.15
N MET A 21 0.29 -8.96 -12.37
CA MET A 21 1.57 -9.13 -11.66
C MET A 21 2.75 -9.21 -12.64
N GLY A 22 2.59 -9.91 -13.78
CA GLY A 22 3.60 -10.01 -14.83
C GLY A 22 3.91 -8.66 -15.49
N ILE A 23 2.89 -7.89 -15.83
CA ILE A 23 3.03 -6.55 -16.42
C ILE A 23 3.78 -5.61 -15.48
N PHE A 24 3.44 -5.59 -14.19
CA PHE A 24 4.13 -4.71 -13.26
C PHE A 24 5.57 -5.13 -12.99
N LYS A 25 5.86 -6.44 -12.98
CA LYS A 25 7.24 -6.93 -12.91
C LYS A 25 8.06 -6.52 -14.14
N SER A 26 7.50 -6.61 -15.36
CA SER A 26 8.20 -6.21 -16.58
C SER A 26 8.48 -4.70 -16.64
N LEU A 27 7.63 -3.88 -16.01
CA LEU A 27 7.82 -2.44 -15.83
C LEU A 27 8.82 -2.07 -14.72
N GLY A 28 9.51 -3.04 -14.12
CA GLY A 28 10.47 -2.82 -13.03
C GLY A 28 9.82 -2.40 -11.70
N LYS A 29 8.50 -2.60 -11.55
CA LYS A 29 7.78 -2.38 -10.30
C LYS A 29 7.80 -3.64 -9.44
N SER A 30 7.48 -3.48 -8.15
CA SER A 30 7.36 -4.59 -7.21
C SER A 30 5.88 -4.78 -6.86
N PRO A 31 5.13 -5.58 -7.64
CA PRO A 31 3.74 -5.84 -7.34
C PRO A 31 3.60 -6.88 -6.22
N VAL A 32 2.65 -6.65 -5.32
CA VAL A 32 2.28 -7.52 -4.20
C VAL A 32 0.83 -7.94 -4.37
N HIS A 33 0.59 -9.24 -4.32
CA HIS A 33 -0.75 -9.81 -4.40
C HIS A 33 -1.39 -9.81 -3.02
N ILE A 34 -2.51 -9.10 -2.88
CA ILE A 34 -3.28 -9.04 -1.64
C ILE A 34 -4.42 -10.05 -1.73
N HIS A 35 -4.49 -10.99 -0.79
CA HIS A 35 -5.51 -12.06 -0.82
C HIS A 35 -6.94 -11.57 -0.56
N GLN A 36 -7.11 -10.52 0.25
CA GLN A 36 -8.41 -10.02 0.64
C GLN A 36 -8.41 -8.49 0.64
N GLU A 37 -9.41 -7.90 -0.03
CA GLU A 37 -9.61 -6.47 -0.01
C GLU A 37 -9.90 -5.98 1.42
N ILE A 38 -9.16 -4.97 1.84
CA ILE A 38 -9.36 -4.29 3.12
C ILE A 38 -9.47 -2.78 2.89
N PRO A 39 -10.37 -2.08 3.60
CA PRO A 39 -10.44 -0.62 3.52
C PRO A 39 -9.09 0.01 3.86
N GLY A 40 -8.61 0.87 2.97
CA GLY A 40 -7.33 1.56 3.12
C GLY A 40 -6.10 0.77 2.69
N PHE A 41 -6.22 -0.48 2.20
CA PHE A 41 -5.09 -1.30 1.76
C PHE A 41 -4.03 -1.59 2.85
N VAL A 42 -3.11 -2.50 2.56
CA VAL A 42 -2.09 -2.94 3.53
C VAL A 42 -1.08 -1.82 3.77
N ALA A 43 -0.61 -1.16 2.70
CA ALA A 43 0.36 -0.08 2.80
C ALA A 43 -0.13 1.08 3.69
N ASN A 44 -1.38 1.52 3.59
CA ASN A 44 -1.84 2.63 4.45
C ASN A 44 -2.07 2.19 5.88
N ARG A 45 -2.48 0.94 6.13
CA ARG A 45 -2.56 0.43 7.51
C ARG A 45 -1.19 0.38 8.18
N LEU A 46 -0.17 -0.09 7.47
CA LEU A 46 1.20 -0.11 7.98
C LEU A 46 1.73 1.31 8.22
N LYS A 47 1.47 2.25 7.30
CA LYS A 47 1.80 3.66 7.52
C LYS A 47 1.12 4.22 8.77
N ALA A 48 -0.18 4.00 8.95
CA ALA A 48 -0.89 4.48 10.12
C ALA A 48 -0.34 3.87 11.43
N ALA A 49 0.00 2.57 11.43
CA ALA A 49 0.61 1.92 12.59
C ALA A 49 1.97 2.52 12.93
N LEU A 50 2.82 2.76 11.92
CA LEU A 50 4.12 3.40 12.10
C LEU A 50 3.99 4.83 12.62
N VAL A 51 3.08 5.62 12.06
CA VAL A 51 2.78 6.98 12.51
C VAL A 51 2.35 6.99 13.98
N ASN A 52 1.47 6.06 14.38
CA ASN A 52 1.03 5.98 15.76
C ASN A 52 2.16 5.61 16.72
N GLU A 53 3.05 4.69 16.34
CA GLU A 53 4.22 4.36 17.15
C GLU A 53 5.21 5.54 17.22
N ASP A 54 5.38 6.26 16.12
CA ASP A 54 6.20 7.48 16.06
C ASP A 54 5.70 8.53 17.06
N TYR A 55 4.39 8.80 17.08
CA TYR A 55 3.77 9.66 18.09
C TYR A 55 3.96 9.14 19.52
N SER A 56 3.82 7.83 19.73
CA SER A 56 4.03 7.18 21.04
C SER A 56 5.47 7.33 21.54
N LEU A 57 6.46 7.23 20.66
CA LEU A 57 7.88 7.41 21.01
C LEU A 57 8.20 8.86 21.37
N VAL A 58 7.62 9.84 20.66
CA VAL A 58 7.72 11.26 21.00
C VAL A 58 7.06 11.55 22.34
N GLN A 59 5.84 11.04 22.56
CA GLN A 59 5.10 11.24 23.81
C GLN A 59 5.84 10.67 25.03
N ARG A 60 6.55 9.55 24.86
CA ARG A 60 7.41 8.95 25.91
C ARG A 60 8.74 9.67 26.10
N GLY A 61 9.06 10.68 25.28
CA GLY A 61 10.32 11.41 25.32
C GLY A 61 11.54 10.58 24.88
N ILE A 62 11.32 9.48 24.14
CA ILE A 62 12.39 8.60 23.67
C ILE A 62 13.10 9.23 22.46
N VAL A 63 12.36 9.98 21.64
CA VAL A 63 12.86 10.68 20.46
C VAL A 63 12.28 12.09 20.39
N PHE A 64 13.05 13.03 19.83
CA PHE A 64 12.58 14.40 19.56
C PHE A 64 11.70 14.43 18.29
N ALA A 65 10.71 15.33 18.26
CA ALA A 65 9.75 15.42 17.16
C ALA A 65 10.42 15.69 15.79
N GLU A 66 11.56 16.38 15.78
CA GLU A 66 12.34 16.68 14.59
C GLU A 66 13.01 15.42 13.99
N ALA A 67 13.31 14.41 14.82
CA ALA A 67 13.91 13.15 14.37
C ALA A 67 12.88 12.25 13.65
N CYS A 68 11.63 12.26 14.11
CA CYS A 68 10.50 11.50 13.58
C CYS A 68 10.17 11.86 12.12
N ALA A 69 10.15 13.15 11.80
CA ALA A 69 9.90 13.64 10.43
C ALA A 69 10.94 13.12 9.40
N HIS A 70 12.17 12.83 9.86
CA HIS A 70 13.28 12.44 8.99
C HIS A 70 13.45 10.91 8.84
N THR A 71 12.97 10.11 9.81
CA THR A 71 13.25 8.67 9.88
C THR A 71 12.15 7.77 9.32
N ALA A 72 10.87 8.14 9.40
CA ALA A 72 9.79 7.20 9.07
C ALA A 72 9.02 7.49 7.76
N LEU A 73 8.86 8.77 7.38
CA LEU A 73 7.90 9.16 6.33
C LEU A 73 8.51 9.94 5.15
N SER A 74 9.69 10.53 5.34
CA SER A 74 10.32 11.44 4.36
C SER A 74 11.29 10.75 3.39
N ARG A 75 12.08 9.78 3.88
CA ARG A 75 13.21 9.20 3.12
C ARG A 75 12.87 7.91 2.38
N THR A 76 11.90 7.15 2.85
CA THR A 76 11.45 5.91 2.21
C THR A 76 10.21 6.18 1.37
N THR A 77 10.48 6.44 0.10
CA THR A 77 9.61 6.29 -1.08
C THR A 77 8.27 5.58 -0.82
N ILE A 78 7.22 6.31 -0.43
CA ILE A 78 5.84 5.80 -0.54
C ILE A 78 5.00 6.83 -1.33
N THR A 79 5.28 6.88 -2.62
CA THR A 79 4.45 7.45 -3.70
C THR A 79 4.71 6.62 -4.97
N PRO A 80 3.80 6.48 -5.95
CA PRO A 80 2.33 6.51 -5.91
C PRO A 80 1.79 5.08 -5.74
N LEU A 81 0.80 4.88 -4.87
CA LEU A 81 0.08 3.61 -4.81
C LEU A 81 -0.86 3.53 -6.02
N LEU A 82 -0.43 2.88 -7.09
CA LEU A 82 -1.32 2.55 -8.20
C LEU A 82 -2.13 1.31 -7.79
N VAL A 83 -3.35 1.53 -7.31
CA VAL A 83 -4.30 0.46 -7.03
C VAL A 83 -5.07 0.17 -8.31
N LEU A 84 -4.88 -1.02 -8.88
CA LEU A 84 -5.79 -1.53 -9.91
C LEU A 84 -6.89 -2.32 -9.23
N CYS A 85 -8.05 -1.70 -9.05
CA CYS A 85 -9.28 -2.34 -8.62
C CYS A 85 -10.13 -2.64 -9.86
N GLY A 86 -10.39 -3.92 -10.15
CA GLY A 86 -11.26 -4.32 -11.24
C GLY A 86 -12.74 -4.11 -10.88
N ARG A 87 -13.32 -2.95 -11.18
CA ARG A 87 -14.77 -2.72 -11.07
C ARG A 87 -15.46 -2.79 -12.43
N ARG A 88 -16.56 -3.56 -12.52
CA ARG A 88 -17.56 -3.42 -13.59
C ARG A 88 -18.56 -2.35 -13.17
N GLN A 89 -18.80 -1.34 -14.03
CA GLN A 89 -19.65 -0.17 -13.75
C GLN A 89 -21.17 -0.45 -13.64
N SER A 90 -21.62 -1.70 -13.44
CA SER A 90 -23.04 -2.05 -13.49
C SER A 90 -23.80 -2.00 -12.15
N GLU A 91 -23.16 -1.64 -11.03
CA GLU A 91 -23.78 -1.73 -9.68
C GLU A 91 -23.77 -0.41 -8.89
N LEU A 92 -23.84 0.73 -9.59
CA LEU A 92 -24.30 1.99 -9.00
C LEU A 92 -25.73 2.25 -9.50
N ARG A 93 -26.70 1.61 -8.84
CA ARG A 93 -28.13 1.95 -8.88
C ARG A 93 -28.70 1.84 -7.48
#